data_AF-A0A7S2U6E0-F1
#
_entry.id   AF-A0A7S2U6E0-F1
#
_cell.length_a   1.000
_cell.length_b   1.000
_cell.length_c   1.000
_cell.angle_alpha   90.00
_cell.angle_beta   90.00
_cell.angle_gamma   90.00
#
_symmetry.space_group_name_H-M   'P 1'
#
loop_
_entity.id
_entity.type
_entity.pdbx_description
1 polymer ?
#
loop_
_entity_poly.entity_id
_entity_poly.type
_entity_poly.pdbx_seq_one_letter_code
_entity_poly.pdbx_strand_id
1 'polypeptide(L)'
;TDGSHIKGLMMNFFRHFWPSLLKPTIDGEEDDKPFLSSFITPLLKATRKGRKETKSFYNMAEYNDWRSSLDPENDVSKWNVKYYKGLGTSTPTEAKEYFKAFDSHHRPFSWKSCKDGELLDMVFDKERASDRRDWILSEYDENASLAVDESNSVTYEDFVNKEMIHFSNGDNIRSLPSVIDGLKPSQRKVLFACFKRNL
;
A
#
# COMPACT_ATOMS: atom_id res chain seq x y z
N THR A 1 3.16 4.05 0.83
CA THR A 1 2.71 4.17 2.23
C THR A 1 1.90 5.43 2.45
N ASP A 2 2.39 6.64 2.13
CA ASP A 2 1.59 7.88 2.34
C ASP A 2 0.27 7.89 1.53
N GLY A 3 0.25 7.31 0.33
CA GLY A 3 -0.99 7.15 -0.44
C GLY A 3 -2.05 6.30 0.29
N SER A 4 -1.64 5.29 1.05
CA SER A 4 -2.54 4.44 1.83
C SER A 4 -3.16 5.21 2.99
N HIS A 5 -2.41 6.11 3.64
CA HIS A 5 -2.96 7.02 4.63
C HIS A 5 -4.01 7.97 4.04
N ILE A 6 -3.77 8.52 2.84
CA ILE A 6 -4.75 9.37 2.15
C ILE A 6 -6.04 8.59 1.86
N LYS A 7 -5.93 7.35 1.35
CA LYS A 7 -7.10 6.47 1.16
C LYS A 7 -7.86 6.27 2.47
N GLY A 8 -7.14 5.96 3.54
CA GLY A 8 -7.72 5.74 4.86
C GLY A 8 -8.43 6.99 5.39
N LEU A 9 -7.86 8.19 5.22
CA LEU A 9 -8.51 9.45 5.58
C LEU A 9 -9.78 9.70 4.75
N MET A 10 -9.78 9.36 3.46
CA MET A 10 -11.00 9.43 2.64
C MET A 10 -12.07 8.45 3.13
N MET A 11 -11.70 7.20 3.45
CA MET A 11 -12.63 6.23 4.02
C MET A 11 -13.19 6.73 5.36
N ASN A 12 -12.34 7.28 6.23
CA ASN A 12 -12.74 7.87 7.50
C ASN A 12 -13.69 9.06 7.32
N PHE A 13 -13.45 9.91 6.31
CA PHE A 13 -14.34 11.02 5.99
C PHE A 13 -15.76 10.53 5.68
N PHE A 14 -15.91 9.53 4.81
CA PHE A 14 -17.21 8.94 4.52
C PHE A 14 -17.78 8.17 5.72
N ARG A 15 -16.95 7.47 6.49
CA ARG A 15 -17.35 6.79 7.73
C ARG A 15 -17.97 7.77 8.73
N HIS A 16 -17.37 8.95 8.89
CA HIS A 16 -17.81 9.95 9.84
C HIS A 16 -19.11 10.65 9.44
N PHE A 17 -19.20 11.10 8.18
CA PHE A 17 -20.35 11.88 7.71
C PHE A 17 -21.50 11.03 7.17
N TRP A 18 -21.21 9.91 6.51
CA TRP A 18 -22.19 9.07 5.81
C TRP A 18 -21.86 7.57 5.92
N PRO A 19 -21.91 6.99 7.13
CA PRO A 19 -21.52 5.60 7.36
C PRO A 19 -22.31 4.57 6.54
N SER A 20 -23.54 4.90 6.12
CA SER A 20 -24.36 4.05 5.26
C SER A 20 -23.78 3.88 3.86
N LEU A 21 -23.02 4.85 3.33
CA LEU A 21 -22.41 4.76 1.99
C LEU A 21 -21.30 3.70 1.93
N LEU A 22 -20.70 3.35 3.06
CA LEU A 22 -19.69 2.29 3.09
C LEU A 22 -20.29 0.89 3.05
N LYS A 23 -21.60 0.75 3.31
CA LYS A 23 -22.31 -0.52 3.41
C LYS A 23 -22.98 -0.91 2.08
N PRO A 24 -23.28 -2.20 1.89
CA PRO A 24 -24.13 -2.66 0.79
C PRO A 24 -25.48 -1.95 0.79
N THR A 25 -26.08 -1.75 -0.38
CA THR A 25 -27.44 -1.20 -0.47
C THR A 25 -28.47 -2.15 0.14
N ILE A 26 -29.48 -1.59 0.83
CA ILE A 26 -30.45 -2.37 1.62
C ILE A 26 -31.39 -3.20 0.72
N ASP A 27 -31.58 -2.77 -0.53
CA ASP A 27 -32.61 -3.31 -1.44
C ASP A 27 -32.09 -4.43 -2.35
N GLY A 28 -30.81 -4.83 -2.23
CA GLY A 28 -30.28 -6.04 -2.85
C GLY A 28 -30.43 -6.13 -4.37
N GLU A 29 -30.50 -5.00 -5.07
CA GLU A 29 -30.57 -5.00 -6.53
C GLU A 29 -29.31 -5.65 -7.14
N GLU A 30 -29.47 -6.28 -8.32
CA GLU A 30 -28.43 -7.04 -9.04
C GLU A 30 -27.14 -6.24 -9.35
N ASP A 31 -27.14 -4.93 -9.11
CA ASP A 31 -26.04 -3.98 -9.37
C ASP A 31 -25.50 -3.32 -8.09
N ASP A 32 -25.51 -4.01 -6.94
CA ASP A 32 -24.95 -3.53 -5.67
C ASP A 32 -23.42 -3.36 -5.74
N LYS A 33 -22.99 -2.23 -6.29
CA LYS A 33 -21.57 -1.87 -6.46
C LYS A 33 -21.07 -1.12 -5.24
N PRO A 34 -19.90 -1.47 -4.70
CA PRO A 34 -19.29 -0.70 -3.64
C PRO A 34 -19.13 0.78 -3.98
N PHE A 35 -19.53 1.65 -3.06
CA PHE A 35 -19.46 3.10 -3.24
C PHE A 35 -18.02 3.60 -3.38
N LEU A 36 -17.09 3.03 -2.58
CA LEU A 36 -15.67 3.36 -2.65
C LEU A 36 -14.91 2.33 -3.48
N SER A 37 -14.00 2.84 -4.30
CA SER A 37 -13.00 2.02 -5.00
C SER A 37 -11.68 2.77 -5.10
N SER A 38 -10.59 2.04 -5.34
CA SER A 38 -9.29 2.61 -5.64
C SER A 38 -8.79 2.13 -6.99
N PHE A 39 -7.99 2.97 -7.64
CA PHE A 39 -7.26 2.61 -8.84
C PHE A 39 -5.79 2.41 -8.46
N ILE A 40 -5.29 1.18 -8.58
CA ILE A 40 -3.91 0.86 -8.24
C ILE A 40 -3.01 0.96 -9.47
N THR A 41 -1.75 1.30 -9.28
CA THR A 41 -0.72 1.30 -10.33
C THR A 41 0.50 0.54 -9.84
N PRO A 42 1.29 -0.10 -10.72
CA PRO A 42 2.50 -0.81 -10.31
C PRO A 42 3.48 0.08 -9.54
N LEU A 43 4.01 -0.44 -8.44
CA LEU A 43 5.05 0.19 -7.63
C LEU A 43 6.43 0.06 -8.30
N LEU A 44 6.71 -1.11 -8.86
CA LEU A 44 7.96 -1.45 -9.54
C LEU A 44 7.65 -2.07 -10.89
N LYS A 45 8.44 -1.72 -11.90
CA LYS A 45 8.41 -2.38 -13.22
C LYS A 45 9.80 -2.86 -13.57
N ALA A 46 9.96 -4.16 -13.74
CA ALA A 46 11.19 -4.77 -14.24
C ALA A 46 11.04 -5.00 -15.75
N THR A 47 11.97 -4.45 -16.54
CA THR A 47 12.03 -4.64 -18.00
C THR A 47 13.30 -5.39 -18.36
N ARG A 48 13.19 -6.48 -19.11
CA ARG A 48 14.37 -7.26 -19.51
C ARG A 48 15.14 -6.53 -20.61
N LYS A 49 16.46 -6.40 -20.43
CA LYS A 49 17.34 -5.73 -21.39
C LYS A 49 17.31 -6.46 -22.74
N GLY A 50 17.10 -5.71 -23.82
CA GLY A 50 17.06 -6.24 -25.18
C GLY A 50 15.82 -7.05 -25.55
N ARG A 51 14.81 -7.15 -24.67
CA ARG A 51 13.52 -7.81 -24.95
C ARG A 51 12.36 -6.91 -24.55
N LYS A 52 11.16 -7.18 -25.08
CA LYS A 52 9.91 -6.49 -24.69
C LYS A 52 9.25 -7.10 -23.45
N GLU A 53 9.93 -8.00 -22.75
CA GLU A 53 9.40 -8.66 -21.54
C GLU A 53 9.40 -7.69 -20.36
N THR A 54 8.23 -7.44 -19.77
CA THR A 54 8.05 -6.57 -18.61
C THR A 54 7.26 -7.27 -17.51
N LYS A 55 7.70 -7.12 -16.26
CA LYS A 55 6.98 -7.54 -15.06
C LYS A 55 6.64 -6.34 -14.19
N SER A 56 5.42 -6.30 -13.70
CA SER A 56 4.90 -5.25 -12.82
C SER A 56 4.68 -5.85 -11.44
N PHE A 57 5.07 -5.12 -10.39
CA PHE A 57 4.90 -5.50 -8.99
C PHE A 57 4.15 -4.37 -8.28
N TYR A 58 3.18 -4.73 -7.44
CA TYR A 58 2.30 -3.75 -6.77
C TYR A 58 2.70 -3.52 -5.31
N ASN A 59 3.49 -4.43 -4.74
CA ASN A 59 4.10 -4.27 -3.42
C ASN A 59 5.57 -4.71 -3.42
N MET A 60 6.26 -4.45 -2.31
CA MET A 60 7.68 -4.80 -2.16
C MET A 60 7.91 -6.29 -1.95
N ALA A 61 6.98 -7.00 -1.29
CA ALA A 61 7.08 -8.43 -1.04
C ALA A 61 7.13 -9.23 -2.35
N GLU A 62 6.17 -8.99 -3.26
CA GLU A 62 6.13 -9.59 -4.61
C GLU A 62 7.43 -9.36 -5.39
N TYR A 63 7.99 -8.15 -5.30
CA TYR A 63 9.25 -7.84 -5.95
C TYR A 63 10.43 -8.59 -5.32
N ASN A 64 10.48 -8.65 -3.99
CA ASN A 64 11.55 -9.31 -3.27
C ASN A 64 11.52 -10.83 -3.51
N ASP A 65 10.34 -11.44 -3.51
CA ASP A 65 10.15 -12.86 -3.85
C ASP A 65 10.59 -13.16 -5.28
N TRP A 66 10.13 -12.36 -6.24
CA TRP A 66 10.58 -12.49 -7.63
C TRP A 66 12.09 -12.31 -7.76
N ARG A 67 12.66 -11.30 -7.10
CA ARG A 67 14.11 -11.04 -7.15
C ARG A 67 14.92 -12.18 -6.53
N SER A 68 14.39 -12.81 -5.48
CA SER A 68 15.05 -13.92 -4.80
C SER A 68 14.95 -15.24 -5.58
N SER A 69 13.93 -15.36 -6.45
CA SER A 69 13.80 -16.48 -7.39
C SER A 69 14.81 -16.45 -8.56
N LEU A 70 15.49 -15.32 -8.78
CA LEU A 70 16.47 -15.16 -9.85
C LEU A 70 17.87 -15.53 -9.38
N ASP A 71 18.68 -16.07 -10.30
CA ASP A 71 20.12 -16.23 -10.09
C ASP A 71 20.78 -14.84 -9.93
N PRO A 72 21.40 -14.53 -8.77
CA PRO A 72 22.02 -13.23 -8.51
C PRO A 72 23.15 -12.88 -9.48
N GLU A 73 23.92 -13.86 -9.94
CA GLU A 73 25.11 -13.63 -10.76
C GLU A 73 24.74 -13.44 -12.24
N ASN A 74 23.76 -14.19 -12.72
CA ASN A 74 23.47 -14.28 -14.15
C ASN A 74 22.20 -13.54 -14.57
N ASP A 75 21.16 -13.51 -13.73
CA ASP A 75 19.84 -13.08 -14.18
C ASP A 75 19.46 -11.68 -13.72
N VAL A 76 19.86 -11.26 -12.51
CA VAL A 76 19.53 -9.93 -11.98
C VAL A 76 20.07 -8.81 -12.88
N SER A 77 21.28 -8.97 -13.43
CA SER A 77 21.93 -7.99 -14.31
C SER A 77 21.21 -7.78 -15.65
N LYS A 78 20.38 -8.75 -16.07
CA LYS A 78 19.59 -8.72 -17.32
C LYS A 78 18.33 -7.86 -17.22
N TRP A 79 17.94 -7.41 -16.02
CA TRP A 79 16.74 -6.61 -15.81
C TRP A 79 17.08 -5.15 -15.50
N ASN A 80 16.28 -4.23 -16.02
CA ASN A 80 16.22 -2.84 -15.57
C ASN A 80 14.98 -2.65 -14.71
N VAL A 81 15.16 -2.29 -13.44
CA VAL A 81 14.07 -2.12 -12.47
C VAL A 81 13.84 -0.63 -12.26
N LYS A 82 12.64 -0.17 -12.61
CA LYS A 82 12.20 1.21 -12.38
C LYS A 82 11.21 1.26 -11.22
N TYR A 83 11.47 2.15 -10.27
CA TYR A 83 10.61 2.41 -9.12
C TYR A 83 9.72 3.63 -9.36
N TYR A 84 8.41 3.45 -9.19
CA TYR A 84 7.39 4.47 -9.42
C TYR A 84 7.00 5.10 -8.08
N LYS A 85 7.70 6.18 -7.71
CA LYS A 85 7.46 6.89 -6.43
C LYS A 85 6.11 7.60 -6.37
N GLY A 86 5.58 8.00 -7.51
CA GLY A 86 4.32 8.72 -7.60
C GLY A 86 3.77 8.67 -9.01
N LEU A 87 2.48 9.00 -9.14
CA LEU A 87 1.73 8.90 -10.40
C LEU A 87 2.34 9.73 -11.53
N GLY A 88 3.03 10.84 -11.22
CA GLY A 88 3.75 11.64 -12.22
C GLY A 88 4.99 10.96 -12.82
N THR A 89 5.38 9.78 -12.34
CA THR A 89 6.49 8.98 -12.90
C THR A 89 6.05 8.14 -14.11
N SER A 90 4.74 7.92 -14.23
CA SER A 90 4.13 7.15 -15.32
C SER A 90 4.02 8.00 -16.58
N THR A 91 4.36 7.41 -17.72
CA THR A 91 4.24 8.09 -19.01
C THR A 91 2.77 8.10 -19.50
N PRO A 92 2.37 9.04 -20.37
CA PRO A 92 1.02 9.01 -20.95
C PRO A 92 0.69 7.70 -21.69
N THR A 93 1.69 7.05 -22.28
CA THR A 93 1.54 5.73 -22.92
C THR A 93 1.18 4.66 -21.89
N GLU A 94 1.89 4.61 -20.77
CA GLU A 94 1.59 3.68 -19.67
C GLU A 94 0.22 3.95 -19.04
N ALA A 95 -0.15 5.22 -18.87
CA ALA A 95 -1.49 5.56 -18.40
C ALA A 95 -2.59 5.00 -19.32
N LYS A 96 -2.43 5.13 -20.64
CA LYS A 96 -3.36 4.51 -21.61
C LYS A 96 -3.38 2.99 -21.50
N GLU A 97 -2.26 2.34 -21.22
CA GLU A 97 -2.20 0.90 -20.98
C GLU A 97 -2.99 0.51 -19.71
N TYR A 98 -2.84 1.27 -18.62
CA TYR A 98 -3.57 1.01 -17.37
C TYR A 98 -5.09 1.16 -17.56
N PHE A 99 -5.54 2.21 -18.26
CA PHE A 99 -6.97 2.41 -18.54
C PHE A 99 -7.53 1.41 -19.54
N LYS A 100 -6.71 0.86 -20.46
CA LYS A 100 -7.14 -0.26 -21.32
C LYS A 100 -7.35 -1.54 -20.52
N ALA A 101 -6.57 -1.73 -19.46
CA ALA A 101 -6.70 -2.82 -18.51
C ALA A 101 -7.39 -2.35 -17.22
N PHE A 102 -8.48 -1.58 -17.34
CA PHE A 102 -9.12 -0.92 -16.21
C PHE A 102 -9.49 -1.90 -15.09
N ASP A 103 -10.12 -3.02 -15.43
CA ASP A 103 -10.60 -4.02 -14.48
C ASP A 103 -9.46 -4.67 -13.68
N SER A 104 -8.24 -4.74 -14.23
CA SER A 104 -7.08 -5.27 -13.49
C SER A 104 -6.49 -4.26 -12.51
N HIS A 105 -6.84 -2.96 -12.61
CA HIS A 105 -6.34 -1.87 -11.77
C HIS A 105 -7.43 -1.29 -10.85
N HIS A 106 -8.71 -1.53 -11.15
CA HIS A 106 -9.84 -1.14 -10.31
C HIS A 106 -9.97 -2.07 -9.12
N ARG A 107 -10.04 -1.54 -7.90
CA ARG A 107 -10.18 -2.28 -6.64
C ARG A 107 -11.36 -1.72 -5.84
N PRO A 108 -12.56 -2.31 -5.93
CA PRO A 108 -13.69 -1.90 -5.10
C PRO A 108 -13.51 -2.30 -3.62
N PHE A 109 -14.05 -1.51 -2.70
CA PHE A 109 -13.97 -1.76 -1.26
C PHE A 109 -15.25 -2.40 -0.72
N SER A 110 -15.21 -3.69 -0.41
CA SER A 110 -16.37 -4.43 0.09
C SER A 110 -16.50 -4.31 1.61
N TRP A 111 -17.74 -4.08 2.06
CA TRP A 111 -18.09 -4.12 3.48
C TRP A 111 -18.66 -5.48 3.81
N LYS A 112 -18.03 -6.20 4.74
CA LYS A 112 -18.43 -7.53 5.16
C LYS A 112 -19.18 -7.54 6.48
N SER A 113 -18.78 -6.70 7.44
CA SER A 113 -19.37 -6.75 8.78
C SER A 113 -19.18 -5.45 9.56
N CYS A 114 -19.82 -5.34 10.73
CA CYS A 114 -19.61 -4.20 11.64
C CYS A 114 -18.14 -4.04 12.07
N LYS A 115 -17.33 -5.10 12.00
CA LYS A 115 -15.90 -5.07 12.30
C LYS A 115 -15.14 -4.11 11.38
N ASP A 116 -15.56 -3.95 10.13
CA ASP A 116 -14.98 -3.01 9.17
C ASP A 116 -15.06 -1.57 9.69
N GLY A 117 -16.21 -1.19 10.24
CA GLY A 117 -16.42 0.13 10.85
C GLY A 117 -15.60 0.33 12.11
N GLU A 118 -15.59 -0.67 12.99
CA GLU A 118 -14.84 -0.65 14.25
C GLU A 118 -13.33 -0.49 14.01
N LEU A 119 -12.79 -1.17 13.00
CA LEU A 119 -11.38 -1.05 12.61
C LEU A 119 -11.05 0.33 12.05
N LEU A 120 -11.93 0.91 11.22
CA LEU A 120 -11.76 2.29 10.76
C LEU A 120 -11.78 3.27 11.94
N ASP A 121 -12.72 3.11 12.86
CA ASP A 121 -12.83 3.96 14.05
C ASP A 121 -11.58 3.81 14.94
N MET A 122 -11.04 2.60 15.14
CA MET A 122 -9.79 2.34 15.87
C MET A 122 -8.59 3.11 15.28
N VAL A 123 -8.46 3.12 13.96
CA VAL A 123 -7.34 3.77 13.28
C VAL A 123 -7.41 5.30 13.38
N PHE A 124 -8.61 5.89 13.31
CA PHE A 124 -8.75 7.34 13.16
C PHE A 124 -9.27 8.08 14.39
N ASP A 125 -9.81 7.39 15.40
CA ASP A 125 -10.23 8.00 16.65
C ASP A 125 -9.01 8.43 17.49
N LYS A 126 -9.00 9.69 17.91
CA LYS A 126 -7.90 10.28 18.68
C LYS A 126 -7.73 9.63 20.05
N GLU A 127 -8.81 9.15 20.66
CA GLU A 127 -8.80 8.56 22.00
C GLU A 127 -8.26 7.12 22.01
N ARG A 128 -8.16 6.49 20.84
CA ARG A 128 -7.79 5.06 20.70
C ARG A 128 -6.31 4.81 20.43
N ALA A 129 -5.46 5.67 20.99
CA ALA A 129 -4.01 5.54 20.81
C ALA A 129 -3.44 4.22 21.40
N SER A 130 -4.00 3.73 22.51
CA SER A 130 -3.60 2.44 23.10
C SER A 130 -3.92 1.27 22.15
N ASP A 131 -5.14 1.24 21.62
CA ASP A 131 -5.60 0.19 20.72
C ASP A 131 -4.73 0.14 19.46
N ARG A 132 -4.37 1.30 18.88
CA ARG A 132 -3.46 1.36 17.73
C ARG A 132 -2.08 0.81 18.04
N ARG A 133 -1.54 1.07 19.24
CA ARG A 133 -0.25 0.51 19.65
C ARG A 133 -0.34 -1.02 19.69
N ASP A 134 -1.37 -1.54 20.34
CA ASP A 134 -1.52 -2.99 20.52
C ASP A 134 -1.80 -3.69 19.18
N TRP A 135 -2.58 -3.06 18.30
CA TRP A 135 -2.81 -3.47 16.92
C TRP A 135 -1.51 -3.56 16.10
N ILE A 136 -0.67 -2.51 16.11
CA ILE A 136 0.61 -2.54 15.38
C ILE A 136 1.53 -3.63 15.95
N LEU A 137 1.54 -3.85 17.26
CA LEU A 137 2.39 -4.87 17.89
C LEU A 137 1.95 -6.30 17.61
N SER A 138 0.65 -6.53 17.41
CA SER A 138 0.07 -7.87 17.24
C SER A 138 -0.12 -8.28 15.78
N GLU A 139 -0.56 -7.36 14.94
CA GLU A 139 -1.01 -7.66 13.57
C GLU A 139 0.04 -7.29 12.49
N TYR A 140 1.09 -6.55 12.83
CA TYR A 140 2.07 -6.12 11.83
C TYR A 140 2.94 -7.29 11.35
N ASP A 141 2.81 -7.59 10.06
CA ASP A 141 3.71 -8.47 9.30
C ASP A 141 4.24 -7.72 8.08
N GLU A 142 5.57 -7.62 7.96
CA GLU A 142 6.26 -6.95 6.85
C GLU A 142 5.94 -7.59 5.48
N ASN A 143 5.63 -8.89 5.46
CA ASN A 143 5.31 -9.63 4.24
C ASN A 143 3.82 -9.62 3.91
N ALA A 144 2.97 -9.07 4.79
CA ALA A 144 1.55 -8.97 4.54
C ALA A 144 1.29 -8.12 3.28
N SER A 145 0.53 -8.69 2.36
CA SER A 145 0.07 -8.01 1.15
C SER A 145 -1.44 -8.15 1.02
N LEU A 146 -2.06 -7.19 0.34
CA LEU A 146 -3.49 -7.27 0.03
C LEU A 146 -3.74 -8.42 -0.93
N ALA A 147 -4.34 -9.49 -0.41
CA ALA A 147 -4.99 -10.49 -1.23
C ALA A 147 -6.26 -9.86 -1.82
N VAL A 148 -6.48 -10.11 -3.10
CA VAL A 148 -7.67 -9.65 -3.81
C VAL A 148 -8.54 -10.87 -4.07
N ASP A 149 -9.86 -10.73 -3.92
CA ASP A 149 -10.80 -11.81 -4.22
C ASP A 149 -11.05 -11.96 -5.73
N GLU A 150 -11.89 -12.93 -6.09
CA GLU A 150 -12.26 -13.24 -7.49
C GLU A 150 -12.90 -12.04 -8.22
N SER A 151 -13.56 -11.14 -7.48
CA SER A 151 -14.17 -9.91 -8.00
C SER A 151 -13.20 -8.72 -8.03
N ASN A 152 -11.93 -8.97 -7.76
CA ASN A 152 -10.89 -7.97 -7.62
C ASN A 152 -11.16 -6.97 -6.47
N SER A 153 -12.00 -7.34 -5.49
CA SER A 153 -12.38 -6.50 -4.35
C SER A 153 -11.45 -6.67 -3.15
N VAL A 154 -11.44 -5.65 -2.30
CA VAL A 154 -10.66 -5.60 -1.05
C VAL A 154 -11.60 -5.21 0.08
N THR A 155 -11.51 -5.88 1.22
CA THR A 155 -12.32 -5.52 2.39
C THR A 155 -11.73 -4.34 3.15
N TYR A 156 -12.56 -3.59 3.89
CA TYR A 156 -12.03 -2.54 4.78
C TYR A 156 -11.12 -3.12 5.86
N GLU A 157 -11.45 -4.30 6.41
CA GLU A 157 -10.58 -5.04 7.31
C GLU A 157 -9.20 -5.34 6.70
N ASP A 158 -9.15 -5.91 5.49
CA ASP A 158 -7.89 -6.20 4.80
C ASP A 158 -7.13 -4.91 4.50
N PHE A 159 -7.82 -3.85 4.07
CA PHE A 159 -7.20 -2.55 3.87
C PHE A 159 -6.53 -2.04 5.16
N VAL A 160 -7.24 -2.10 6.30
CA VAL A 160 -6.68 -1.65 7.58
C VAL A 160 -5.48 -2.53 7.95
N ASN A 161 -5.66 -3.84 8.03
CA ASN A 161 -4.68 -4.76 8.59
C ASN A 161 -3.52 -5.12 7.64
N LYS A 162 -3.64 -4.88 6.33
CA LYS A 162 -2.61 -5.28 5.35
C LYS A 162 -2.13 -4.14 4.45
N GLU A 163 -2.75 -2.95 4.47
CA GLU A 163 -2.26 -1.76 3.76
C GLU A 163 -1.99 -0.58 4.69
N MET A 164 -2.94 -0.21 5.55
CA MET A 164 -2.84 0.94 6.46
C MET A 164 -1.82 0.70 7.60
N ILE A 165 -1.68 -0.55 8.06
CA ILE A 165 -0.70 -0.91 9.09
C ILE A 165 0.73 -0.61 8.64
N HIS A 166 1.05 -0.81 7.36
CA HIS A 166 2.37 -0.51 6.79
C HIS A 166 2.69 0.97 6.82
N PHE A 167 1.70 1.82 6.58
CA PHE A 167 1.86 3.26 6.78
C PHE A 167 2.13 3.59 8.25
N SER A 168 1.33 3.01 9.15
CA SER A 168 1.43 3.31 10.59
C SER A 168 2.79 2.90 11.17
N ASN A 169 3.29 1.71 10.82
CA ASN A 169 4.63 1.29 11.18
C ASN A 169 5.71 2.13 10.48
N GLY A 170 5.55 2.43 9.20
CA GLY A 170 6.45 3.31 8.46
C GLY A 170 6.56 4.72 9.05
N ASP A 171 5.46 5.23 9.62
CA ASP A 171 5.42 6.50 10.32
C ASP A 171 6.20 6.44 11.64
N ASN A 172 6.04 5.37 12.42
CA ASN A 172 6.85 5.14 13.62
C ASN A 172 8.35 5.08 13.28
N ILE A 173 8.74 4.32 12.25
CA ILE A 173 10.16 4.18 11.84
C ILE A 173 10.79 5.52 11.47
N ARG A 174 10.07 6.39 10.77
CA ARG A 174 10.61 7.70 10.35
C ARG A 174 10.52 8.77 11.46
N SER A 175 9.60 8.61 12.41
CA SER A 175 9.30 9.61 13.44
C SER A 175 10.01 9.36 14.77
N LEU A 176 10.22 8.09 15.16
CA LEU A 176 10.86 7.70 16.41
C LEU A 176 12.36 7.45 16.20
N PRO A 177 13.25 7.96 17.07
CA PRO A 177 14.68 7.68 16.99
C PRO A 177 15.01 6.26 17.49
N SER A 178 16.15 5.73 17.05
CA SER A 178 16.71 4.51 17.65
C SER A 178 17.32 4.80 19.01
N VAL A 179 17.22 3.86 19.95
CA VAL A 179 17.86 3.97 21.28
C VAL A 179 19.39 3.92 21.21
N ILE A 180 19.95 3.31 20.16
CA ILE A 180 21.40 3.10 20.03
C ILE A 180 22.12 4.40 19.71
N ASP A 181 21.60 5.19 18.76
CA ASP A 181 22.25 6.40 18.27
C ASP A 181 21.43 7.68 18.51
N GLY A 182 20.18 7.58 18.96
CA GLY A 182 19.28 8.72 19.13
C GLY A 182 18.81 9.34 17.81
N LEU A 183 19.03 8.69 16.66
CA LEU A 183 18.78 9.28 15.34
C LEU A 183 17.57 8.67 14.65
N LYS A 184 16.80 9.54 13.98
CA LYS A 184 15.82 9.14 12.97
C LYS A 184 16.53 8.68 11.68
N PRO A 185 15.91 7.86 10.82
CA PRO A 185 16.52 7.40 9.58
C PRO A 185 17.04 8.52 8.66
N SER A 186 16.33 9.65 8.59
CA SER A 186 16.76 10.82 7.80
C SER A 186 18.06 11.42 8.33
N GLN A 187 18.15 11.64 9.64
CA GLN A 187 19.35 12.17 10.30
C GLN A 187 20.54 11.22 10.12
N ARG A 188 20.33 9.91 10.27
CA ARG A 188 21.35 8.89 10.03
C ARG A 188 21.87 8.91 8.59
N LYS A 189 20.97 9.07 7.60
CA LYS A 189 21.37 9.19 6.18
C LYS A 189 22.17 10.47 5.91
N VAL A 190 21.83 11.58 6.54
CA VAL A 190 22.60 12.84 6.42
C VAL A 190 24.01 12.66 6.99
N LEU A 191 24.14 12.16 8.22
CA LEU A 191 25.44 11.90 8.84
C LEU A 191 26.29 10.91 8.04
N PHE A 192 25.67 9.81 7.57
CA PHE A 192 26.34 8.86 6.69
C PHE A 192 26.88 9.54 5.42
N ALA A 193 26.11 10.43 4.80
CA ALA A 193 26.57 11.16 3.63
C ALA A 193 27.73 12.12 3.95
N CYS A 194 27.74 12.76 5.12
CA CYS A 194 28.85 13.59 5.58
C CYS A 194 30.12 12.75 5.74
N PHE A 195 30.05 11.62 6.45
CA PHE A 195 31.19 10.73 6.62
C PHE A 195 31.69 10.17 5.29
N LYS A 196 30.78 9.75 4.40
CA LYS A 196 31.14 9.23 3.08
C LYS A 196 31.88 10.26 2.22
N ARG A 197 31.62 11.56 2.43
CA ARG A 197 32.27 12.66 1.72
C ARG A 197 33.51 13.20 2.44
N ASN A 198 33.84 12.69 3.63
CA ASN A 198 34.86 13.25 4.53
C ASN A 198 34.68 14.77 4.71
N LEU A 199 33.44 15.19 5.00
CA LEU A 199 33.08 16.58 5.28
C LEU A 199 33.58 17.03 6.66
#